data_AF-A0A2V2Q891-F1
#
_entry.id   AF-A0A2V2Q891-F1
#
_cell.length_a   1.000
_cell.length_b   1.000
_cell.length_c   1.000
_cell.angle_alpha   90.00
_cell.angle_beta   90.00
_cell.angle_gamma   90.00
#
_symmetry.space_group_name_H-M   'P 1'
#
loop_
_entity.id
_entity.type
_entity.pdbx_description
1 polymer ?
#
loop_
_entity_poly.entity_id
_entity_poly.type
_entity_poly.pdbx_seq_one_letter_code
_entity_poly.pdbx_strand_id
1 'polypeptide(L)'
;ARRRDRALRTGPLDVDAIARRVLRLDPADPVGPDTRTELFGLVGRASAAGRATGFAALAAYHLSELGVTAPDRDRHFTVGGGRVPGLNWGSGEATALDTTRSDLLEADPAGGYDVVSSSPTPWPAGRTPYVVAADGGRDRVAARLPDGTVRDLDIEEFTELVAADLAREALPADTPVVLAVPFAADGLLDLPRRLADRIGRTVWAHSGRVTVESAPGEAATIDVVRTPKTPRGDWIASDPGLGPDPDDDVPAWHHEVVSRALVSALTGRQIGRASHHPAEFAEDFEEDDRHLDRMGTFVHDDPATDRLSGAYDLPRPGPEDRAYRLDMHGRPGALILAMSDGSTRDIDEREAGPWLRRRKSLTTLPKDHWVDLVVCWSGAPRDSAVPRPSAASDAYDGPFVADPLATVSMGQHVANATGRAVRLAYSSQGTRSANGQYQRTLFTDARGRRHAWALAGPEPDDDGLDRLAEAAGISPGDAEVTDEMRTATLRLVRALRFTLGHDIDDDPGYPELLRGAAAIDQMWRSDNDFADAGPFTLDLFHRVIAAHPEAAAGADGAATRRVLAEAAEHWRRYPGDGLIAFV
;
A
#
# COMPACT_ATOMS: atom_id res chain seq x y z
N ALA A 1 -0.71 -2.43 -31.76
CA ALA A 1 0.31 -1.51 -31.22
C ALA A 1 -0.25 -0.11 -30.98
N ARG A 2 -0.42 0.72 -32.04
CA ARG A 2 -0.76 2.15 -31.92
C ARG A 2 -1.88 2.55 -30.95
N ARG A 3 -3.04 1.89 -30.99
CA ARG A 3 -4.18 2.21 -30.10
C ARG A 3 -3.89 2.02 -28.61
N ARG A 4 -2.84 1.27 -28.27
CA ARG A 4 -2.38 1.00 -26.89
C ARG A 4 -1.21 1.90 -26.46
N ASP A 5 -0.68 2.76 -27.35
CA ASP A 5 0.43 3.66 -27.03
C ASP A 5 -0.10 5.05 -26.67
N ARG A 6 0.14 5.52 -25.45
CA ARG A 6 -0.43 6.79 -24.95
C ARG A 6 -0.02 8.02 -25.77
N ALA A 7 1.20 8.03 -26.34
CA ALA A 7 1.72 9.15 -27.13
C ALA A 7 1.25 9.12 -28.59
N LEU A 8 0.96 7.94 -29.14
CA LEU A 8 0.63 7.75 -30.56
C LEU A 8 -0.83 7.36 -30.83
N ARG A 9 -1.64 7.16 -29.77
CA ARG A 9 -3.05 6.75 -29.89
C ARG A 9 -3.98 7.84 -30.41
N THR A 10 -3.63 9.12 -30.29
CA THR A 10 -4.44 10.27 -30.74
C THR A 10 -3.90 10.86 -32.05
N GLY A 11 -4.76 11.23 -33.00
CA GLY A 11 -4.39 11.91 -34.26
C GLY A 11 -4.25 10.99 -35.49
N PRO A 12 -3.64 11.44 -36.61
CA PRO A 12 -3.28 10.60 -37.78
C PRO A 12 -2.03 9.75 -37.52
N LEU A 13 -1.77 8.73 -38.36
CA LEU A 13 -0.58 7.87 -38.22
C LEU A 13 0.68 8.67 -38.59
N ASP A 14 1.54 8.93 -37.60
CA ASP A 14 2.83 9.56 -37.82
C ASP A 14 3.93 8.49 -37.90
N VAL A 15 4.33 8.14 -39.13
CA VAL A 15 5.38 7.15 -39.40
C VAL A 15 6.74 7.66 -38.94
N ASP A 16 6.96 8.97 -38.97
CA ASP A 16 8.26 9.56 -38.63
C ASP A 16 8.47 9.55 -37.12
N ALA A 17 7.42 9.83 -36.35
CA ALA A 17 7.44 9.67 -34.89
C ALA A 17 7.68 8.20 -34.49
N ILE A 18 7.08 7.25 -35.20
CA ILE A 18 7.32 5.82 -34.97
C ILE A 18 8.76 5.45 -35.30
N ALA A 19 9.29 5.92 -36.44
CA ALA A 19 10.66 5.65 -36.85
C ALA A 19 11.67 6.17 -35.81
N ARG A 20 11.51 7.42 -35.36
CA ARG A 20 12.36 7.99 -34.29
C ARG A 20 12.31 7.18 -33.02
N ARG A 21 11.12 6.74 -32.60
CA ARG A 21 10.96 5.97 -31.37
C ARG A 21 11.57 4.58 -31.45
N VAL A 22 11.26 3.84 -32.52
CA VAL A 22 11.64 2.43 -32.70
C VAL A 22 13.12 2.29 -33.05
N LEU A 23 13.64 3.17 -33.91
CA LEU A 23 15.06 3.18 -34.32
C LEU A 23 15.93 4.01 -33.36
N ARG A 24 15.35 4.61 -32.32
CA ARG A 24 16.04 5.45 -31.32
C ARG A 24 16.94 6.53 -31.96
N LEU A 25 16.38 7.22 -32.95
CA LEU A 25 17.06 8.33 -33.64
C LEU A 25 17.16 9.54 -32.70
N ASP A 26 18.17 10.39 -32.90
CA ASP A 26 18.21 11.67 -32.20
C ASP A 26 16.97 12.49 -32.58
N PRO A 27 16.33 13.22 -31.64
CA PRO A 27 15.18 14.07 -31.97
C PRO A 27 15.46 15.07 -33.11
N ALA A 28 16.71 15.51 -33.27
CA ALA A 28 17.15 16.42 -34.32
C ALA A 28 17.40 15.73 -35.67
N ASP A 29 17.50 14.40 -35.71
CA ASP A 29 17.77 13.67 -36.95
C ASP A 29 16.60 13.78 -37.94
N PRO A 30 16.88 14.09 -39.22
CA PRO A 30 15.86 14.11 -40.25
C PRO A 30 15.38 12.69 -40.56
N VAL A 31 14.06 12.48 -40.59
CA VAL A 31 13.47 11.20 -41.02
C VAL A 31 13.27 11.20 -42.53
N GLY A 32 14.19 10.53 -43.23
CA GLY A 32 14.20 10.39 -44.68
C GLY A 32 13.51 9.14 -45.20
N PRO A 33 13.41 8.97 -46.54
CA PRO A 33 12.91 7.75 -47.17
C PRO A 33 13.68 6.49 -46.73
N ASP A 34 14.98 6.61 -46.51
CA ASP A 34 15.84 5.49 -46.08
C ASP A 34 15.50 5.02 -44.67
N THR A 35 15.32 5.96 -43.73
CA THR A 35 14.86 5.68 -42.36
C THR A 35 13.50 4.97 -42.33
N ARG A 36 12.58 5.38 -43.20
CA ARG A 36 11.27 4.71 -43.33
C ARG A 36 11.43 3.31 -43.89
N THR A 37 12.30 3.13 -44.88
CA THR A 37 12.63 1.82 -45.47
C THR A 37 13.23 0.89 -44.41
N GLU A 38 14.13 1.40 -43.58
CA GLU A 38 14.71 0.68 -42.45
C GLU A 38 13.63 0.26 -41.44
N LEU A 39 12.75 1.17 -41.03
CA LEU A 39 11.64 0.86 -40.13
C LEU A 39 10.75 -0.25 -40.70
N PHE A 40 10.32 -0.15 -41.97
CA PHE A 40 9.47 -1.18 -42.57
C PHE A 40 10.20 -2.52 -42.73
N GLY A 41 11.49 -2.49 -43.07
CA GLY A 41 12.34 -3.68 -43.10
C GLY A 41 12.45 -4.34 -41.72
N LEU A 42 12.67 -3.55 -40.67
CA LEU A 42 12.69 -4.01 -39.28
C LEU A 42 11.37 -4.65 -38.88
N VAL A 43 10.24 -4.01 -39.20
CA VAL A 43 8.90 -4.57 -38.93
C VAL A 43 8.72 -5.91 -39.64
N GLY A 44 9.16 -6.03 -40.90
CA GLY A 44 9.12 -7.28 -41.64
C GLY A 44 9.93 -8.40 -40.98
N ARG A 45 11.18 -8.12 -40.60
CA ARG A 45 12.06 -9.07 -39.91
C ARG A 45 11.52 -9.47 -38.53
N ALA A 46 11.12 -8.50 -37.73
CA ALA A 46 10.51 -8.74 -36.42
C ALA A 46 9.21 -9.55 -36.53
N SER A 47 8.40 -9.32 -37.57
CA SER A 47 7.18 -10.09 -37.82
C SER A 47 7.48 -11.54 -38.17
N ALA A 48 8.48 -11.78 -39.03
CA ALA A 48 8.95 -13.13 -39.35
C ALA A 48 9.49 -13.87 -38.12
N ALA A 49 10.10 -13.14 -37.18
CA ALA A 49 10.57 -13.67 -35.90
C ALA A 49 9.45 -13.77 -34.82
N GLY A 50 8.21 -13.38 -35.11
CA GLY A 50 7.11 -13.37 -34.13
C GLY A 50 7.25 -12.31 -33.02
N ARG A 51 8.12 -11.30 -33.20
CA ARG A 51 8.47 -10.27 -32.21
C ARG A 51 7.87 -8.89 -32.51
N ALA A 52 7.05 -8.74 -33.55
CA ALA A 52 6.36 -7.49 -33.89
C ALA A 52 5.06 -7.26 -33.10
N THR A 53 5.08 -7.41 -31.77
CA THR A 53 3.87 -7.33 -30.91
C THR A 53 3.52 -5.90 -30.46
N GLY A 54 4.47 -4.97 -30.55
CA GLY A 54 4.33 -3.58 -30.12
C GLY A 54 5.55 -2.73 -30.49
N PHE A 55 5.50 -1.43 -30.26
CA PHE A 55 6.65 -0.54 -30.54
C PHE A 55 7.86 -0.86 -29.67
N ALA A 56 7.64 -1.13 -28.38
CA ALA A 56 8.70 -1.57 -27.46
C ALA A 56 9.35 -2.89 -27.92
N ALA A 57 8.54 -3.86 -28.38
CA ALA A 57 9.06 -5.12 -28.91
C ALA A 57 9.86 -4.94 -30.21
N LEU A 58 9.44 -4.00 -31.08
CA LEU A 58 10.20 -3.64 -32.28
C LEU A 58 11.53 -2.95 -31.93
N ALA A 59 11.53 -2.01 -30.99
CA ALA A 59 12.74 -1.35 -30.51
C ALA A 59 13.71 -2.35 -29.85
N ALA A 60 13.20 -3.25 -29.00
CA ALA A 60 13.96 -4.34 -28.41
C ALA A 60 14.52 -5.32 -29.47
N TYR A 61 13.75 -5.60 -30.53
CA TYR A 61 14.22 -6.41 -31.65
C TYR A 61 15.35 -5.71 -32.42
N HIS A 62 15.21 -4.40 -32.70
CA HIS A 62 16.28 -3.60 -33.32
C HIS A 62 17.56 -3.61 -32.49
N LEU A 63 17.45 -3.38 -31.17
CA LEU A 63 18.59 -3.46 -30.25
C LEU A 63 19.24 -4.86 -30.24
N SER A 64 18.44 -5.93 -30.39
CA SER A 64 18.97 -7.29 -30.55
C SER A 64 19.79 -7.43 -31.85
N GLU A 65 19.33 -6.83 -32.96
CA GLU A 65 20.08 -6.80 -34.24
C GLU A 65 21.39 -5.99 -34.13
N LEU A 66 21.43 -4.98 -33.26
CA LEU A 66 22.64 -4.23 -32.92
C LEU A 66 23.58 -4.98 -31.95
N GLY A 67 23.22 -6.20 -31.53
CA GLY A 67 24.09 -7.09 -30.77
C GLY A 67 24.06 -6.90 -29.24
N VAL A 68 23.13 -6.10 -28.70
CA VAL A 68 23.05 -5.85 -27.24
C VAL A 68 22.81 -7.13 -26.41
N THR A 69 22.24 -8.16 -27.05
CA THR A 69 21.95 -9.50 -26.50
C THR A 69 22.64 -10.61 -27.31
N ALA A 70 23.67 -10.29 -28.11
CA ALA A 70 24.36 -11.28 -28.93
C ALA A 70 24.95 -12.41 -28.05
N PRO A 71 24.83 -13.69 -28.46
CA PRO A 71 25.26 -14.82 -27.66
C PRO A 71 26.78 -14.86 -27.49
N ASP A 72 27.57 -14.24 -28.36
CA ASP A 72 29.03 -14.20 -28.38
C ASP A 72 29.61 -12.83 -27.98
N ARG A 73 28.78 -11.93 -27.44
CA ARG A 73 29.21 -10.62 -26.93
C ARG A 73 30.41 -10.72 -25.98
N ASP A 74 31.33 -9.77 -26.10
CA ASP A 74 32.49 -9.65 -25.21
C ASP A 74 32.08 -9.39 -23.75
N ARG A 75 30.99 -8.63 -23.55
CA ARG A 75 30.47 -8.30 -22.22
C ARG A 75 29.63 -9.43 -21.64
N HIS A 76 30.15 -10.16 -20.66
CA HIS A 76 29.47 -11.34 -20.11
C HIS A 76 29.83 -11.60 -18.65
N PHE A 77 29.05 -12.49 -18.03
CA PHE A 77 29.32 -13.01 -16.70
C PHE A 77 29.98 -14.38 -16.74
N THR A 78 30.81 -14.65 -15.74
CA THR A 78 31.35 -15.99 -15.48
C THR A 78 31.09 -16.43 -14.04
N VAL A 79 30.91 -17.72 -13.82
CA VAL A 79 30.84 -18.35 -12.48
C VAL A 79 31.72 -19.58 -12.52
N GLY A 80 32.66 -19.68 -11.56
CA GLY A 80 33.67 -20.75 -11.55
C GLY A 80 34.53 -20.80 -12.82
N GLY A 81 34.77 -19.64 -13.46
CA GLY A 81 35.52 -19.51 -14.71
C GLY A 81 34.75 -19.89 -15.98
N GLY A 82 33.51 -20.40 -15.86
CA GLY A 82 32.64 -20.70 -17.00
C GLY A 82 31.68 -19.54 -17.28
N ARG A 83 31.46 -19.21 -18.57
CA ARG A 83 30.46 -18.22 -18.96
C ARG A 83 29.05 -18.69 -18.59
N VAL A 84 28.25 -17.79 -18.03
CA VAL A 84 26.86 -18.06 -17.64
C VAL A 84 25.88 -17.10 -18.33
N PRO A 85 24.60 -17.52 -18.51
CA PRO A 85 23.54 -16.64 -19.02
C PRO A 85 23.29 -15.42 -18.12
N GLY A 86 23.04 -14.25 -18.74
CA GLY A 86 22.84 -12.97 -18.06
C GLY A 86 23.39 -11.79 -18.86
N LEU A 87 22.90 -10.58 -18.64
CA LEU A 87 23.28 -9.38 -19.40
C LEU A 87 24.19 -8.48 -18.58
N ASN A 88 25.44 -8.35 -19.01
CA ASN A 88 26.41 -7.44 -18.41
C ASN A 88 26.48 -6.16 -19.26
N TRP A 89 25.78 -5.11 -18.84
CA TRP A 89 25.88 -3.77 -19.42
C TRP A 89 26.69 -2.81 -18.54
N GLY A 90 27.29 -3.33 -17.47
CA GLY A 90 28.23 -2.62 -16.61
C GLY A 90 29.55 -2.28 -17.30
N SER A 91 30.49 -1.73 -16.54
CA SER A 91 31.77 -1.22 -17.05
C SER A 91 32.75 -2.32 -17.45
N GLY A 92 32.79 -3.44 -16.74
CA GLY A 92 33.65 -4.59 -17.03
C GLY A 92 33.21 -5.37 -18.27
N GLU A 93 34.18 -5.93 -19.02
CA GLU A 93 33.90 -6.82 -20.14
C GLU A 93 33.54 -8.23 -19.63
N ALA A 94 34.48 -8.95 -19.02
CA ALA A 94 34.21 -10.22 -18.38
C ALA A 94 34.16 -10.04 -16.85
N THR A 95 32.98 -10.24 -16.26
CA THR A 95 32.79 -10.10 -14.81
C THR A 95 32.56 -11.49 -14.20
N ALA A 96 33.51 -11.96 -13.39
CA ALA A 96 33.26 -13.13 -12.54
C ALA A 96 32.26 -12.75 -11.46
N LEU A 97 31.25 -13.57 -11.19
CA LEU A 97 30.21 -13.30 -10.20
C LEU A 97 30.21 -14.33 -9.06
N ASP A 98 30.08 -13.83 -7.83
CA ASP A 98 29.54 -14.58 -6.70
C ASP A 98 28.11 -14.07 -6.44
N THR A 99 27.14 -14.98 -6.58
CA THR A 99 25.72 -14.68 -6.40
C THR A 99 25.16 -15.28 -5.11
N THR A 100 26.02 -15.79 -4.22
CA THR A 100 25.62 -16.45 -2.97
C THR A 100 25.60 -15.49 -1.79
N ARG A 101 26.29 -14.36 -1.90
CA ARG A 101 26.45 -13.33 -0.87
C ARG A 101 26.28 -11.94 -1.45
N SER A 102 25.88 -11.01 -0.59
CA SER A 102 25.73 -9.59 -0.86
C SER A 102 26.29 -8.83 0.33
N ASP A 103 27.11 -7.83 0.05
CA ASP A 103 27.72 -6.98 1.04
C ASP A 103 26.93 -5.66 1.16
N LEU A 104 26.86 -5.13 2.38
CA LEU A 104 26.45 -3.76 2.65
C LEU A 104 27.69 -2.89 2.65
N LEU A 105 27.74 -1.94 1.72
CA LEU A 105 28.88 -1.07 1.50
C LEU A 105 28.62 0.34 2.03
N GLU A 106 29.65 0.97 2.56
CA GLU A 106 29.69 2.39 2.90
C GLU A 106 30.85 3.05 2.17
N ALA A 107 30.64 4.25 1.63
CA ALA A 107 31.70 4.94 0.89
C ALA A 107 32.84 5.37 1.83
N ASP A 108 34.07 4.97 1.51
CA ASP A 108 35.26 5.38 2.26
C ASP A 108 35.65 6.81 1.85
N PRO A 109 35.83 7.76 2.81
CA PRO A 109 36.39 9.07 2.53
C PRO A 109 37.74 9.08 1.78
N ALA A 110 38.55 8.03 1.91
CA ALA A 110 39.80 7.83 1.18
C ALA A 110 39.58 7.33 -0.27
N GLY A 111 38.35 6.96 -0.63
CA GLY A 111 37.93 6.45 -1.93
C GLY A 111 37.67 4.94 -1.93
N GLY A 112 36.63 4.50 -2.64
CA GLY A 112 36.18 3.11 -2.66
C GLY A 112 35.06 2.85 -1.65
N TYR A 113 34.95 1.59 -1.19
CA TYR A 113 33.90 1.13 -0.29
C TYR A 113 34.46 0.28 0.85
N ASP A 114 33.96 0.53 2.06
CA ASP A 114 34.12 -0.34 3.23
C ASP A 114 32.95 -1.33 3.31
N VAL A 115 33.25 -2.59 3.61
CA VAL A 115 32.24 -3.61 3.89
C VAL A 115 31.76 -3.48 5.33
N VAL A 116 30.51 -3.03 5.50
CA VAL A 116 29.86 -2.89 6.81
C VAL A 116 29.40 -4.25 7.33
N SER A 117 28.81 -5.06 6.44
CA SER A 117 28.36 -6.42 6.77
C SER A 117 28.18 -7.26 5.51
N SER A 118 28.20 -8.58 5.66
CA SER A 118 27.98 -9.54 4.58
C SER A 118 26.81 -10.45 4.95
N SER A 119 25.91 -10.72 3.99
CA SER A 119 24.75 -11.59 4.18
C SER A 119 24.54 -12.51 2.96
N PRO A 120 23.89 -13.67 3.15
CA PRO A 120 23.43 -14.48 2.02
C PRO A 120 22.46 -13.70 1.14
N THR A 121 22.47 -13.99 -0.16
CA THR A 121 21.49 -13.41 -1.09
C THR A 121 20.11 -14.04 -0.90
N PRO A 122 19.03 -13.29 -1.22
CA PRO A 122 17.66 -13.73 -0.90
C PRO A 122 17.03 -14.66 -1.95
N TRP A 123 17.62 -14.78 -3.14
CA TRP A 123 17.12 -15.70 -4.17
C TRP A 123 17.46 -17.16 -3.85
N PRO A 124 16.70 -18.14 -4.40
CA PRO A 124 16.93 -19.55 -4.13
C PRO A 124 18.36 -20.01 -4.41
N ALA A 125 18.97 -20.70 -3.45
CA ALA A 125 20.29 -21.31 -3.61
C ALA A 125 20.26 -22.51 -4.58
N GLY A 126 21.43 -22.90 -5.07
CA GLY A 126 21.61 -24.10 -5.90
C GLY A 126 21.39 -23.90 -7.40
N ARG A 127 21.05 -22.68 -7.84
CA ARG A 127 20.98 -22.28 -9.25
C ARG A 127 21.67 -20.94 -9.44
N THR A 128 22.52 -20.82 -10.45
CA THR A 128 23.02 -19.51 -10.88
C THR A 128 21.85 -18.67 -11.42
N PRO A 129 21.58 -17.47 -10.88
CA PRO A 129 20.55 -16.59 -11.41
C PRO A 129 20.93 -16.05 -12.78
N TYR A 130 19.92 -15.68 -13.57
CA TYR A 130 20.12 -14.82 -14.72
C TYR A 130 20.22 -13.37 -14.22
N VAL A 131 21.43 -12.81 -14.24
CA VAL A 131 21.69 -11.45 -13.76
C VAL A 131 21.59 -10.46 -14.92
N VAL A 132 20.97 -9.31 -14.68
CA VAL A 132 21.09 -8.12 -15.54
C VAL A 132 21.77 -7.02 -14.73
N ALA A 133 23.02 -6.70 -15.04
CA ALA A 133 23.74 -5.59 -14.42
C ALA A 133 23.83 -4.41 -15.37
N ALA A 134 23.38 -3.25 -14.90
CA ALA A 134 23.35 -2.03 -15.68
C ALA A 134 23.26 -0.81 -14.77
N ASP A 135 23.71 0.34 -15.26
CA ASP A 135 23.30 1.62 -14.70
C ASP A 135 21.81 1.86 -14.97
N GLY A 136 21.18 2.75 -14.21
CA GLY A 136 19.77 3.09 -14.39
C GLY A 136 19.08 3.53 -13.12
N GLY A 137 17.77 3.29 -13.08
CA GLY A 137 16.88 3.61 -11.98
C GLY A 137 15.59 2.79 -12.08
N ARG A 138 14.59 3.18 -11.28
CA ARG A 138 13.27 2.54 -11.28
C ARG A 138 12.51 2.65 -12.62
N ASP A 139 12.81 3.69 -13.41
CA ASP A 139 12.05 4.05 -14.62
C ASP A 139 12.81 3.79 -15.94
N ARG A 140 14.13 3.56 -15.87
CA ARG A 140 15.02 3.45 -17.03
C ARG A 140 16.17 2.50 -16.75
N VAL A 141 16.63 1.76 -17.76
CA VAL A 141 17.81 0.90 -17.67
C VAL A 141 18.77 1.24 -18.81
N ALA A 142 20.04 1.46 -18.48
CA ALA A 142 21.07 1.82 -19.45
C ALA A 142 21.70 0.57 -20.07
N ALA A 143 21.35 0.27 -21.31
CA ALA A 143 21.94 -0.84 -22.04
C ALA A 143 23.19 -0.39 -22.81
N ARG A 144 24.27 -1.17 -22.73
CA ARG A 144 25.53 -0.90 -23.40
C ARG A 144 25.67 -1.75 -24.65
N LEU A 145 25.83 -1.10 -25.80
CA LEU A 145 26.00 -1.75 -27.10
C LEU A 145 27.45 -2.21 -27.31
N PRO A 146 27.70 -3.12 -28.28
CA PRO A 146 29.05 -3.58 -28.62
C PRO A 146 30.02 -2.47 -29.03
N ASP A 147 29.51 -1.39 -29.63
CA ASP A 147 30.31 -0.21 -30.01
C ASP A 147 30.66 0.71 -28.81
N GLY A 148 30.21 0.35 -27.60
CA GLY A 148 30.41 1.11 -26.37
C GLY A 148 29.32 2.16 -26.10
N THR A 149 28.44 2.43 -27.07
CA THR A 149 27.33 3.38 -26.92
C THR A 149 26.38 2.91 -25.83
N VAL A 150 25.90 3.84 -25.01
CA VAL A 150 24.89 3.57 -23.97
C VAL A 150 23.53 4.07 -24.43
N ARG A 151 22.50 3.24 -24.29
CA ARG A 151 21.11 3.54 -24.64
C ARG A 151 20.21 3.36 -23.43
N ASP A 152 19.48 4.42 -23.08
CA ASP A 152 18.45 4.34 -22.04
C ASP A 152 17.19 3.65 -22.58
N LEU A 153 16.85 2.53 -21.97
CA LEU A 153 15.65 1.77 -22.25
C LEU A 153 14.53 2.21 -21.31
N ASP A 154 13.32 2.35 -21.84
CA ASP A 154 12.12 2.38 -20.99
C ASP A 154 11.78 0.98 -20.48
N ILE A 155 10.85 0.90 -19.53
CA ILE A 155 10.50 -0.36 -18.86
C ILE A 155 10.00 -1.41 -19.87
N GLU A 156 9.15 -1.01 -20.82
CA GLU A 156 8.61 -1.94 -21.82
C GLU A 156 9.67 -2.47 -22.78
N GLU A 157 10.59 -1.63 -23.24
CA GLU A 157 11.70 -2.06 -24.11
C GLU A 157 12.66 -2.98 -23.39
N PHE A 158 13.05 -2.62 -22.16
CA PHE A 158 13.86 -3.47 -21.31
C PHE A 158 13.19 -4.83 -21.12
N THR A 159 11.89 -4.82 -20.81
CA THR A 159 11.10 -6.03 -20.58
C THR A 159 11.09 -6.95 -21.81
N GLU A 160 10.83 -6.41 -23.01
CA GLU A 160 10.83 -7.21 -24.24
C GLU A 160 12.23 -7.68 -24.66
N LEU A 161 13.27 -6.91 -24.36
CA LEU A 161 14.65 -7.26 -24.66
C LEU A 161 15.13 -8.42 -23.77
N VAL A 162 14.94 -8.33 -22.46
CA VAL A 162 15.30 -9.37 -21.50
C VAL A 162 14.47 -10.64 -21.72
N ALA A 163 13.17 -10.52 -21.99
CA ALA A 163 12.31 -11.66 -22.29
C ALA A 163 12.78 -12.44 -23.52
N ALA A 164 13.22 -11.74 -24.57
CA ALA A 164 13.74 -12.38 -25.77
C ALA A 164 15.08 -13.08 -25.55
N ASP A 165 15.97 -12.47 -24.76
CA ASP A 165 17.26 -13.10 -24.42
C ASP A 165 17.06 -14.35 -23.56
N LEU A 166 16.20 -14.29 -22.53
CA LEU A 166 15.82 -15.44 -21.71
C LEU A 166 15.22 -16.58 -22.54
N ALA A 167 14.37 -16.26 -23.53
CA ALA A 167 13.79 -17.25 -24.43
C ALA A 167 14.86 -17.93 -25.31
N ARG A 168 15.88 -17.18 -25.74
CA ARG A 168 17.02 -17.69 -26.50
C ARG A 168 17.91 -18.60 -25.64
N GLU A 169 18.16 -18.23 -24.39
CA GLU A 169 18.95 -19.02 -23.43
C GLU A 169 18.25 -20.30 -22.98
N ALA A 170 16.94 -20.43 -23.19
CA ALA A 170 16.13 -21.62 -22.89
C ALA A 170 16.29 -22.13 -21.45
N LEU A 171 16.36 -21.19 -20.49
CA LEU A 171 16.58 -21.50 -19.07
C LEU A 171 15.39 -22.25 -18.45
N PRO A 172 15.61 -23.15 -17.47
CA PRO A 172 14.53 -23.79 -16.73
C PRO A 172 13.61 -22.76 -16.08
N ALA A 173 12.29 -22.98 -16.05
CA ALA A 173 11.28 -21.97 -15.66
C ALA A 173 11.48 -21.34 -14.27
N ASP A 174 12.08 -22.08 -13.36
CA ASP A 174 12.37 -21.72 -11.97
C ASP A 174 13.77 -21.09 -11.80
N THR A 175 14.43 -20.65 -12.88
CA THR A 175 15.68 -19.87 -12.77
C THR A 175 15.34 -18.45 -12.30
N PRO A 176 15.92 -17.98 -11.18
CA PRO A 176 15.70 -16.64 -10.69
C PRO A 176 16.31 -15.60 -11.64
N VAL A 177 15.61 -14.48 -11.82
CA VAL A 177 16.12 -13.31 -12.54
C VAL A 177 16.47 -12.24 -11.51
N VAL A 178 17.69 -11.70 -11.58
CA VAL A 178 18.18 -10.69 -10.64
C VAL A 178 18.55 -9.42 -11.40
N LEU A 179 17.93 -8.30 -11.03
CA LEU A 179 18.26 -6.98 -11.54
C LEU A 179 19.28 -6.32 -10.62
N ALA A 180 20.54 -6.31 -11.05
CA ALA A 180 21.60 -5.52 -10.45
C ALA A 180 21.60 -4.12 -11.08
N VAL A 181 20.47 -3.42 -10.90
CA VAL A 181 20.21 -2.07 -11.40
C VAL A 181 19.80 -1.19 -10.22
N PRO A 182 20.46 -0.03 -9.98
CA PRO A 182 20.13 0.83 -8.85
C PRO A 182 18.64 1.18 -8.80
N PHE A 183 18.03 1.11 -7.61
CA PHE A 183 16.63 1.50 -7.36
C PHE A 183 15.59 0.78 -8.24
N ALA A 184 15.93 -0.36 -8.86
CA ALA A 184 15.03 -1.06 -9.77
C ALA A 184 13.69 -1.47 -9.12
N ALA A 185 13.68 -1.66 -7.80
CA ALA A 185 12.48 -1.94 -7.01
C ALA A 185 12.02 -0.75 -6.13
N ASP A 186 12.40 0.48 -6.45
CA ASP A 186 11.83 1.67 -5.79
C ASP A 186 10.43 1.98 -6.35
N GLY A 187 9.68 2.82 -5.63
CA GLY A 187 8.39 3.29 -6.11
C GLY A 187 7.36 2.16 -6.19
N LEU A 188 6.54 2.15 -7.25
CA LEU A 188 5.44 1.20 -7.44
C LEU A 188 5.86 -0.22 -7.86
N LEU A 189 7.16 -0.48 -8.04
CA LEU A 189 7.73 -1.75 -8.49
C LEU A 189 7.41 -2.09 -9.96
N ASP A 190 7.17 -1.07 -10.78
CA ASP A 190 6.71 -1.26 -12.17
C ASP A 190 7.72 -2.06 -13.01
N LEU A 191 9.02 -1.75 -12.91
CA LEU A 191 10.08 -2.43 -13.66
C LEU A 191 10.14 -3.95 -13.37
N PRO A 192 10.33 -4.41 -12.12
CA PRO A 192 10.43 -5.83 -11.83
C PRO A 192 9.10 -6.57 -12.00
N ARG A 193 7.95 -5.93 -11.72
CA ARG A 193 6.62 -6.57 -11.88
C ARG A 193 6.26 -6.77 -13.35
N ARG A 194 6.50 -5.78 -14.21
CA ARG A 194 6.26 -5.90 -15.66
C ARG A 194 7.16 -6.98 -16.27
N LEU A 195 8.42 -7.04 -15.85
CA LEU A 195 9.32 -8.10 -16.30
C LEU A 195 8.83 -9.47 -15.82
N ALA A 196 8.50 -9.62 -14.54
CA ALA A 196 8.04 -10.88 -13.95
C ALA A 196 6.81 -11.45 -14.67
N ASP A 197 5.81 -10.59 -14.92
CA ASP A 197 4.62 -10.95 -15.69
C ASP A 197 4.96 -11.35 -17.13
N ARG A 198 5.88 -10.63 -17.78
CA ARG A 198 6.24 -10.91 -19.17
C ARG A 198 6.92 -12.25 -19.34
N ILE A 199 7.77 -12.63 -18.39
CA ILE A 199 8.62 -13.84 -18.48
C ILE A 199 8.03 -15.04 -17.73
N GLY A 200 7.01 -14.82 -16.89
CA GLY A 200 6.40 -15.84 -16.05
C GLY A 200 7.33 -16.37 -14.95
N ARG A 201 8.22 -15.51 -14.41
CA ARG A 201 9.23 -15.88 -13.41
C ARG A 201 9.35 -14.80 -12.34
N THR A 202 9.77 -15.18 -11.15
CA THR A 202 10.11 -14.24 -10.08
C THR A 202 11.33 -13.40 -10.47
N VAL A 203 11.18 -12.07 -10.36
CA VAL A 203 12.25 -11.10 -10.57
C VAL A 203 12.66 -10.51 -9.22
N TRP A 204 13.94 -10.59 -8.90
CA TRP A 204 14.54 -9.98 -7.72
C TRP A 204 15.17 -8.65 -8.10
N ALA A 205 14.84 -7.60 -7.36
CA ALA A 205 15.40 -6.28 -7.53
C ALA A 205 15.48 -5.57 -6.18
N HIS A 206 16.38 -4.60 -6.06
CA HIS A 206 16.58 -3.86 -4.81
C HIS A 206 15.94 -2.46 -4.90
N SER A 207 15.31 -2.01 -3.81
CA SER A 207 14.66 -0.69 -3.77
C SER A 207 15.64 0.46 -3.50
N GLY A 208 16.84 0.16 -2.99
CA GLY A 208 17.94 1.11 -2.83
C GLY A 208 19.00 1.01 -3.93
N ARG A 209 20.12 1.71 -3.72
CA ARG A 209 21.28 1.67 -4.62
C ARG A 209 22.00 0.32 -4.51
N VAL A 210 22.24 -0.33 -5.65
CA VAL A 210 23.10 -1.51 -5.76
C VAL A 210 24.25 -1.25 -6.72
N THR A 211 25.35 -1.99 -6.53
CA THR A 211 26.50 -2.00 -7.44
C THR A 211 26.94 -3.43 -7.72
N VAL A 212 27.71 -3.62 -8.78
CA VAL A 212 28.37 -4.90 -9.10
C VAL A 212 29.86 -4.65 -9.10
N GLU A 213 30.50 -4.95 -7.98
CA GLU A 213 31.92 -4.65 -7.73
C GLU A 213 32.64 -5.86 -7.17
N SER A 214 33.96 -5.88 -7.35
CA SER A 214 34.85 -6.93 -6.87
C SER A 214 36.03 -6.33 -6.13
N ALA A 215 36.40 -6.93 -5.00
CA ALA A 215 37.73 -6.74 -4.45
C ALA A 215 38.80 -7.23 -5.45
N PRO A 216 40.02 -6.67 -5.45
CA PRO A 216 41.07 -7.09 -6.38
C PRO A 216 41.35 -8.60 -6.32
N GLY A 217 41.14 -9.30 -7.43
CA GLY A 217 41.36 -10.75 -7.54
C GLY A 217 40.19 -11.63 -7.09
N GLU A 218 39.08 -11.04 -6.67
CA GLU A 218 37.86 -11.76 -6.26
C GLU A 218 36.76 -11.68 -7.32
N ALA A 219 35.75 -12.56 -7.19
CA ALA A 219 34.55 -12.45 -7.99
C ALA A 219 33.71 -11.27 -7.51
N ALA A 220 33.04 -10.58 -8.43
CA ALA A 220 32.14 -9.48 -8.10
C ALA A 220 30.86 -9.98 -7.42
N THR A 221 30.40 -9.22 -6.44
CA THR A 221 29.13 -9.44 -5.73
C THR A 221 28.12 -8.38 -6.14
N ILE A 222 26.84 -8.61 -5.85
CA ILE A 222 25.77 -7.63 -6.07
C ILE A 222 25.49 -6.99 -4.72
N ASP A 223 26.02 -5.79 -4.51
CA ASP A 223 26.14 -5.19 -3.19
C ASP A 223 25.24 -3.97 -3.02
N VAL A 224 24.80 -3.73 -1.79
CA VAL A 224 23.94 -2.60 -1.45
C VAL A 224 24.81 -1.45 -0.96
N VAL A 225 24.66 -0.27 -1.56
CA VAL A 225 25.45 0.91 -1.19
C VAL A 225 24.64 1.81 -0.28
N ARG A 226 25.06 1.94 0.97
CA ARG A 226 24.49 2.88 1.93
C ARG A 226 24.86 4.30 1.51
N THR A 227 23.85 5.16 1.42
CA THR A 227 24.03 6.60 1.14
C THR A 227 23.36 7.41 2.26
N PRO A 228 24.04 8.41 2.86
CA PRO A 228 23.44 9.25 3.88
C PRO A 228 22.11 9.87 3.43
N LYS A 229 21.12 9.94 4.33
CA LYS A 229 19.79 10.53 4.09
C LYS A 229 19.02 9.92 2.91
N THR A 230 19.37 8.70 2.52
CA THR A 230 18.66 7.94 1.49
C THR A 230 18.26 6.60 2.08
N PRO A 231 17.04 6.10 1.81
CA PRO A 231 16.65 4.78 2.29
C PRO A 231 17.66 3.73 1.83
N ARG A 232 18.07 2.84 2.74
CA ARG A 232 18.91 1.68 2.42
C ARG A 232 18.21 0.81 1.39
N GLY A 233 16.90 0.62 1.53
CA GLY A 233 16.09 -0.27 0.73
C GLY A 233 16.26 -1.74 1.11
N ASP A 234 15.52 -2.59 0.41
CA ASP A 234 15.51 -4.04 0.61
C ASP A 234 15.39 -4.77 -0.74
N TRP A 235 15.82 -6.02 -0.75
CA TRP A 235 15.58 -6.93 -1.88
C TRP A 235 14.11 -7.35 -1.91
N ILE A 236 13.51 -7.29 -3.09
CA ILE A 236 12.08 -7.56 -3.28
C ILE A 236 11.92 -8.62 -4.37
N ALA A 237 11.23 -9.71 -4.02
CA ALA A 237 10.74 -10.69 -4.99
C ALA A 237 9.44 -10.19 -5.62
N SER A 238 9.45 -9.99 -6.94
CA SER A 238 8.26 -9.70 -7.73
C SER A 238 7.82 -10.96 -8.46
N ASP A 239 6.74 -11.58 -7.97
CA ASP A 239 6.15 -12.77 -8.58
C ASP A 239 5.24 -12.42 -9.77
N PRO A 240 5.09 -13.33 -10.75
CA PRO A 240 4.11 -13.17 -11.82
C PRO A 240 2.68 -13.04 -11.28
N GLY A 241 1.85 -12.27 -11.96
CA GLY A 241 0.48 -11.94 -11.56
C GLY A 241 0.36 -10.68 -10.69
N LEU A 242 1.49 -10.09 -10.29
CA LEU A 242 1.56 -8.81 -9.61
C LEU A 242 1.81 -7.65 -10.59
N GLY A 243 1.46 -7.82 -11.87
CA GLY A 243 1.61 -6.82 -12.94
C GLY A 243 1.27 -5.39 -12.57
N PRO A 244 1.68 -4.42 -13.40
CA PRO A 244 1.53 -3.01 -13.07
C PRO A 244 0.09 -2.70 -12.66
N ASP A 245 -0.08 -1.77 -11.72
CA ASP A 245 -1.41 -1.29 -11.37
C ASP A 245 -2.15 -0.94 -12.68
N PRO A 246 -3.45 -1.29 -12.81
CA PRO A 246 -4.17 -1.08 -14.08
C PRO A 246 -3.97 0.34 -14.59
N ASP A 247 -3.74 0.46 -15.90
CA ASP A 247 -3.55 1.71 -16.63
C ASP A 247 -4.92 2.41 -16.81
N ASP A 248 -5.53 2.73 -15.67
CA ASP A 248 -6.85 3.33 -15.56
C ASP A 248 -6.74 4.86 -15.69
N ASP A 249 -7.83 5.49 -16.08
CA ASP A 249 -8.02 6.95 -16.09
C ASP A 249 -8.03 7.50 -14.66
N VAL A 250 -6.89 7.46 -13.99
CA VAL A 250 -6.70 7.98 -12.63
C VAL A 250 -6.16 9.40 -12.65
N PRO A 251 -6.44 10.18 -11.59
CA PRO A 251 -5.82 11.48 -11.42
C PRO A 251 -4.30 11.39 -11.52
N ALA A 252 -3.68 12.32 -12.26
CA ALA A 252 -2.23 12.32 -12.53
C ALA A 252 -1.39 12.22 -11.25
N TRP A 253 -1.85 12.86 -10.16
CA TRP A 253 -1.17 12.87 -8.87
C TRP A 253 -0.95 11.45 -8.30
N HIS A 254 -1.73 10.44 -8.68
CA HIS A 254 -1.53 9.06 -8.21
C HIS A 254 -0.12 8.52 -8.53
N HIS A 255 0.44 8.93 -9.67
CA HIS A 255 1.78 8.52 -10.11
C HIS A 255 2.90 9.37 -9.50
N GLU A 256 2.54 10.51 -8.90
CA GLU A 256 3.47 11.42 -8.23
C GLU A 256 3.63 11.07 -6.75
N VAL A 257 2.84 10.15 -6.21
CA VAL A 257 2.95 9.72 -4.81
C VAL A 257 4.22 8.91 -4.61
N VAL A 258 5.04 9.33 -3.65
CA VAL A 258 6.15 8.52 -3.14
C VAL A 258 5.56 7.32 -2.42
N SER A 259 5.83 6.13 -2.94
CA SER A 259 5.37 4.88 -2.33
C SER A 259 6.47 3.84 -2.34
N ARG A 260 6.80 3.28 -1.17
CA ARG A 260 7.82 2.24 -1.03
C ARG A 260 7.19 0.94 -0.56
N ALA A 261 7.81 -0.19 -0.89
CA ALA A 261 7.42 -1.47 -0.31
C ALA A 261 8.04 -1.60 1.09
N LEU A 262 7.25 -2.08 2.05
CA LEU A 262 7.75 -2.47 3.36
C LEU A 262 8.08 -3.94 3.35
N VAL A 263 9.32 -4.30 3.63
CA VAL A 263 9.81 -5.68 3.62
C VAL A 263 10.09 -6.13 5.05
N SER A 264 9.50 -7.25 5.45
CA SER A 264 9.72 -7.83 6.77
C SER A 264 11.16 -8.35 6.91
N ALA A 265 11.86 -7.91 7.95
CA ALA A 265 13.16 -8.48 8.32
C ALA A 265 13.05 -9.93 8.84
N LEU A 266 11.84 -10.42 9.13
CA LEU A 266 11.61 -11.83 9.52
C LEU A 266 11.51 -12.75 8.31
N THR A 267 10.75 -12.33 7.31
CA THR A 267 10.32 -13.21 6.23
C THR A 267 10.96 -12.87 4.89
N GLY A 268 11.55 -11.68 4.75
CA GLY A 268 12.02 -11.14 3.47
C GLY A 268 10.89 -10.84 2.49
N ARG A 269 9.62 -10.88 2.94
CA ARG A 269 8.43 -10.64 2.10
C ARG A 269 7.89 -9.24 2.30
N GLN A 270 7.27 -8.71 1.25
CA GLN A 270 6.53 -7.46 1.34
C GLN A 270 5.33 -7.63 2.29
N ILE A 271 5.25 -6.79 3.33
CA ILE A 271 4.17 -6.78 4.33
C ILE A 271 3.27 -5.54 4.24
N GLY A 272 3.62 -4.60 3.37
CA GLY A 272 2.93 -3.32 3.32
C GLY A 272 3.58 -2.31 2.38
N ARG A 273 3.20 -1.05 2.56
CA ARG A 273 3.78 0.10 1.85
C ARG A 273 3.85 1.33 2.74
N ALA A 274 4.85 2.18 2.48
CA ALA A 274 5.03 3.47 3.15
C ALA A 274 4.95 4.66 2.17
N SER A 275 4.53 5.82 2.66
CA SER A 275 4.57 7.11 1.94
C SER A 275 5.15 8.21 2.83
N HIS A 276 6.46 8.41 2.71
CA HIS A 276 7.25 9.43 3.41
C HIS A 276 8.31 9.99 2.47
N HIS A 277 8.83 11.19 2.75
CA HIS A 277 9.96 11.69 1.97
C HIS A 277 11.20 10.81 2.20
N PRO A 278 12.10 10.65 1.20
CA PRO A 278 13.22 9.70 1.31
C PRO A 278 14.11 9.90 2.55
N ALA A 279 14.47 11.14 2.86
CA ALA A 279 15.38 11.44 3.98
C ALA A 279 14.73 11.11 5.34
N GLU A 280 13.48 11.53 5.51
CA GLU A 280 12.65 11.23 6.69
C GLU A 280 12.44 9.72 6.85
N PHE A 281 12.08 9.02 5.78
CA PHE A 281 11.92 7.57 5.83
C PHE A 281 13.20 6.87 6.30
N ALA A 282 14.34 7.28 5.75
CA ALA A 282 15.64 6.70 6.10
C ALA A 282 16.07 6.98 7.54
N GLU A 283 15.68 8.13 8.09
CA GLU A 283 16.08 8.57 9.43
C GLU A 283 15.17 8.00 10.51
N ASP A 284 13.85 8.04 10.31
CA ASP A 284 12.88 7.85 11.39
C ASP A 284 12.06 6.56 11.29
N PHE A 285 11.92 5.97 10.10
CA PHE A 285 10.93 4.90 9.87
C PHE A 285 11.54 3.58 9.41
N GLU A 286 12.51 3.63 8.49
CA GLU A 286 12.93 2.50 7.67
C GLU A 286 13.34 1.26 8.48
N GLU A 287 14.03 1.44 9.61
CA GLU A 287 14.48 0.30 10.42
C GLU A 287 13.34 -0.33 11.22
N ASP A 288 12.57 0.48 11.95
CA ASP A 288 11.46 -0.03 12.77
C ASP A 288 10.34 -0.63 11.91
N ASP A 289 10.11 -0.08 10.72
CA ASP A 289 9.06 -0.53 9.79
C ASP A 289 9.29 -1.96 9.27
N ARG A 290 10.54 -2.42 9.21
CA ARG A 290 10.88 -3.82 8.89
C ARG A 290 10.38 -4.83 9.92
N HIS A 291 9.95 -4.35 11.08
CA HIS A 291 9.56 -5.17 12.22
C HIS A 291 8.09 -5.02 12.62
N LEU A 292 7.27 -4.32 11.84
CA LEU A 292 5.84 -4.13 12.11
C LEU A 292 5.07 -5.45 12.26
N ASP A 293 5.50 -6.52 11.60
CA ASP A 293 4.94 -7.86 11.71
C ASP A 293 5.26 -8.57 13.04
N ARG A 294 6.15 -8.00 13.85
CA ARG A 294 6.52 -8.49 15.18
C ARG A 294 5.95 -7.65 16.33
N MET A 295 5.36 -6.50 16.03
CA MET A 295 4.85 -5.55 17.03
C MET A 295 3.45 -5.94 17.53
N GLY A 296 3.38 -6.99 18.34
CA GLY A 296 2.12 -7.47 18.91
C GLY A 296 1.60 -6.70 20.13
N THR A 297 2.36 -5.72 20.62
CA THR A 297 2.06 -4.94 21.84
C THR A 297 2.27 -3.46 21.61
N PHE A 298 1.70 -2.64 22.50
CA PHE A 298 1.93 -1.20 22.54
C PHE A 298 2.10 -0.67 23.95
N VAL A 299 2.72 0.51 24.06
CA VAL A 299 2.80 1.31 25.29
C VAL A 299 2.17 2.68 25.08
N HIS A 300 1.71 3.30 26.16
CA HIS A 300 1.42 4.72 26.18
C HIS A 300 2.69 5.50 26.49
N ASP A 301 2.92 6.56 25.73
CA ASP A 301 4.00 7.53 25.94
C ASP A 301 3.38 8.85 26.38
N ASP A 302 3.80 9.33 27.55
CA ASP A 302 3.39 10.61 28.11
C ASP A 302 4.44 11.67 27.81
N PRO A 303 4.22 12.54 26.79
CA PRO A 303 5.21 13.53 26.38
C PRO A 303 5.45 14.60 27.45
N ALA A 304 4.54 14.79 28.41
CA ALA A 304 4.70 15.77 29.48
C ALA A 304 5.63 15.27 30.60
N THR A 305 5.74 13.95 30.78
CA THR A 305 6.55 13.35 31.86
C THR A 305 7.69 12.45 31.39
N ASP A 306 7.79 12.19 30.08
CA ASP A 306 8.75 11.25 29.47
C ASP A 306 8.65 9.85 30.13
N ARG A 307 7.40 9.41 30.34
CA ARG A 307 7.09 8.14 30.99
C ARG A 307 6.30 7.23 30.08
N LEU A 308 6.66 5.96 30.14
CA LEU A 308 5.95 4.88 29.47
C LEU A 308 5.05 4.16 30.45
N SER A 309 3.89 3.74 29.97
CA SER A 309 3.10 2.74 30.67
C SER A 309 3.74 1.34 30.60
N GLY A 310 3.14 0.38 31.30
CA GLY A 310 3.31 -1.03 30.96
C GLY A 310 2.81 -1.34 29.54
N ALA A 311 3.23 -2.48 29.00
CA ALA A 311 2.79 -2.94 27.68
C ALA A 311 1.36 -3.49 27.72
N TYR A 312 0.62 -3.24 26.65
CA TYR A 312 -0.72 -3.75 26.39
C TYR A 312 -0.72 -4.55 25.10
N ASP A 313 -1.63 -5.51 24.96
CA ASP A 313 -1.84 -6.22 23.72
C ASP A 313 -2.41 -5.28 22.65
N LEU A 314 -1.85 -5.36 21.44
CA LEU A 314 -2.34 -4.60 20.30
C LEU A 314 -3.56 -5.32 19.68
N PRO A 315 -4.73 -4.66 19.52
CA PRO A 315 -5.91 -5.30 18.97
C PRO A 315 -5.66 -5.75 17.53
N ARG A 316 -6.26 -6.88 17.14
CA ARG A 316 -6.14 -7.45 15.78
C ARG A 316 -7.35 -8.33 15.47
N PRO A 317 -7.87 -8.27 14.23
CA PRO A 317 -9.01 -9.09 13.80
C PRO A 317 -8.58 -10.53 13.44
N GLY A 318 -7.28 -10.80 13.42
CA GLY A 318 -6.72 -12.10 13.06
C GLY A 318 -5.19 -12.15 13.20
N PRO A 319 -4.54 -13.16 12.62
CA PRO A 319 -3.08 -13.31 12.64
C PRO A 319 -2.33 -12.09 12.07
N GLU A 320 -1.17 -11.75 12.67
CA GLU A 320 -0.35 -10.60 12.25
C GLU A 320 0.27 -10.77 10.85
N ASP A 321 0.55 -11.99 10.41
CA ASP A 321 1.08 -12.29 9.08
C ASP A 321 0.07 -12.00 7.96
N ARG A 322 -1.20 -11.75 8.31
CA ARG A 322 -2.28 -11.35 7.38
C ARG A 322 -2.53 -9.85 7.33
N ALA A 323 -1.81 -9.04 8.11
CA ALA A 323 -1.95 -7.58 8.03
C ALA A 323 -1.20 -7.01 6.81
N TYR A 324 -1.86 -6.12 6.09
CA TYR A 324 -1.23 -5.23 5.12
C TYR A 324 -0.95 -3.90 5.81
N ARG A 325 0.33 -3.58 6.04
CA ARG A 325 0.72 -2.33 6.71
C ARG A 325 0.73 -1.16 5.74
N LEU A 326 0.12 -0.06 6.15
CA LEU A 326 0.15 1.19 5.43
C LEU A 326 0.68 2.28 6.36
N ASP A 327 1.93 2.68 6.12
CA ASP A 327 2.64 3.70 6.90
C ASP A 327 2.68 5.03 6.15
N MET A 328 2.27 6.10 6.82
CA MET A 328 2.33 7.48 6.35
C MET A 328 1.90 8.43 7.46
N HIS A 329 2.17 9.72 7.27
CA HIS A 329 1.59 10.74 8.12
C HIS A 329 0.08 10.83 7.99
N GLY A 330 -0.57 11.26 9.07
CA GLY A 330 -2.00 11.47 9.11
C GLY A 330 -2.40 12.48 10.17
N ARG A 331 -3.63 12.95 10.03
CA ARG A 331 -4.30 13.85 10.98
C ARG A 331 -5.78 13.48 11.04
N PRO A 332 -6.54 13.97 12.03
CA PRO A 332 -7.95 13.63 12.13
C PRO A 332 -8.72 13.85 10.81
N GLY A 333 -9.27 12.77 10.26
CA GLY A 333 -10.02 12.76 9.00
C GLY A 333 -9.20 12.84 7.69
N ALA A 334 -7.87 12.75 7.70
CA ALA A 334 -7.07 12.80 6.46
C ALA A 334 -5.79 11.94 6.52
N LEU A 335 -5.41 11.39 5.36
CA LEU A 335 -4.07 10.81 5.16
C LEU A 335 -3.18 11.85 4.45
N ILE A 336 -1.88 11.82 4.74
CA ILE A 336 -0.91 12.77 4.16
C ILE A 336 0.10 11.97 3.34
N LEU A 337 0.08 12.17 2.02
CA LEU A 337 0.96 11.50 1.08
C LEU A 337 2.17 12.37 0.77
N ALA A 338 3.37 11.77 0.80
CA ALA A 338 4.57 12.42 0.28
C ALA A 338 4.55 12.39 -1.26
N MET A 339 4.87 13.52 -1.89
CA MET A 339 4.87 13.69 -3.33
C MET A 339 6.30 13.71 -3.88
N SER A 340 6.48 13.29 -5.13
CA SER A 340 7.80 13.18 -5.76
C SER A 340 8.48 14.53 -5.97
N ASP A 341 7.72 15.63 -5.94
CA ASP A 341 8.23 17.00 -6.03
C ASP A 341 8.70 17.57 -4.67
N GLY A 342 8.60 16.79 -3.59
CA GLY A 342 8.95 17.19 -2.23
C GLY A 342 7.81 17.87 -1.45
N SER A 343 6.62 18.01 -2.05
CA SER A 343 5.43 18.50 -1.36
C SER A 343 4.68 17.37 -0.66
N THR A 344 3.65 17.72 0.12
CA THR A 344 2.70 16.75 0.67
C THR A 344 1.30 17.00 0.11
N ARG A 345 0.52 15.93 -0.02
CA ARG A 345 -0.89 15.97 -0.39
C ARG A 345 -1.74 15.33 0.69
N ASP A 346 -2.64 16.12 1.23
CA ASP A 346 -3.76 15.62 2.01
C ASP A 346 -4.83 14.99 1.12
N ILE A 347 -5.28 13.80 1.51
CA ILE A 347 -6.40 13.11 0.90
C ILE A 347 -7.46 12.83 1.95
N ASP A 348 -8.71 13.09 1.58
CA ASP A 348 -9.88 12.94 2.43
C ASP A 348 -10.57 11.58 2.22
N GLU A 349 -11.75 11.40 2.83
CA GLU A 349 -12.52 10.16 2.75
C GLU A 349 -12.93 9.76 1.33
N ARG A 350 -12.99 10.72 0.39
CA ARG A 350 -13.39 10.50 -1.00
C ARG A 350 -12.22 10.01 -1.84
N GLU A 351 -11.00 10.38 -1.47
CA GLU A 351 -9.78 10.09 -2.23
C GLU A 351 -9.03 8.85 -1.70
N ALA A 352 -9.03 8.61 -0.38
CA ALA A 352 -8.25 7.53 0.23
C ALA A 352 -8.68 6.13 -0.21
N GLY A 353 -9.98 5.87 -0.22
CA GLY A 353 -10.54 4.59 -0.64
C GLY A 353 -10.17 4.22 -2.09
N PRO A 354 -10.51 5.07 -3.08
CA PRO A 354 -10.13 4.86 -4.48
C PRO A 354 -8.62 4.70 -4.71
N TRP A 355 -7.79 5.46 -3.98
CA TRP A 355 -6.34 5.37 -4.08
C TRP A 355 -5.78 4.05 -3.54
N LEU A 356 -6.32 3.53 -2.44
CA LEU A 356 -5.83 2.29 -1.83
C LEU A 356 -6.35 1.04 -2.56
N ARG A 357 -7.66 1.02 -2.90
CA ARG A 357 -8.33 -0.18 -3.45
C ARG A 357 -7.86 -0.58 -4.85
N ARG A 358 -7.11 0.25 -5.56
CA ARG A 358 -6.53 -0.08 -6.87
C ARG A 358 -5.21 -0.84 -6.80
N ARG A 359 -4.53 -0.76 -5.65
CA ARG A 359 -3.15 -1.25 -5.52
C ARG A 359 -3.12 -2.76 -5.60
N LYS A 360 -2.35 -3.30 -6.54
CA LYS A 360 -2.16 -4.75 -6.66
C LYS A 360 -1.55 -5.37 -5.41
N SER A 361 -0.71 -4.63 -4.68
CA SER A 361 -0.14 -5.09 -3.40
C SER A 361 -1.18 -5.41 -2.31
N LEU A 362 -2.42 -4.90 -2.43
CA LEU A 362 -3.52 -5.19 -1.51
C LEU A 362 -4.63 -6.03 -2.15
N THR A 363 -4.95 -5.76 -3.42
CA THR A 363 -6.08 -6.42 -4.10
C THR A 363 -5.82 -7.87 -4.50
N THR A 364 -4.55 -8.26 -4.68
CA THR A 364 -4.20 -9.66 -4.95
C THR A 364 -4.13 -10.51 -3.67
N LEU A 365 -4.16 -9.90 -2.49
CA LEU A 365 -4.17 -10.62 -1.22
C LEU A 365 -5.54 -11.27 -0.96
N PRO A 366 -5.59 -12.48 -0.37
CA PRO A 366 -6.82 -13.12 0.08
C PRO A 366 -7.71 -12.19 0.91
N LYS A 367 -9.04 -12.38 0.85
CA LYS A 367 -10.02 -11.48 1.50
C LYS A 367 -9.95 -11.44 3.03
N ASP A 368 -9.37 -12.46 3.64
CA ASP A 368 -9.12 -12.55 5.09
C ASP A 368 -7.89 -11.74 5.56
N HIS A 369 -7.16 -11.09 4.64
CA HIS A 369 -6.18 -10.08 4.99
C HIS A 369 -6.86 -8.79 5.44
N TRP A 370 -6.26 -8.13 6.42
CA TRP A 370 -6.76 -6.89 7.04
C TRP A 370 -5.72 -5.78 6.87
N VAL A 371 -6.12 -4.52 7.06
CA VAL A 371 -5.23 -3.36 6.90
C VAL A 371 -4.80 -2.84 8.28
N ASP A 372 -3.52 -2.58 8.44
CA ASP A 372 -2.99 -1.90 9.62
C ASP A 372 -2.58 -0.48 9.22
N LEU A 373 -3.31 0.52 9.73
CA LEU A 373 -2.97 1.92 9.51
C LEU A 373 -1.94 2.36 10.54
N VAL A 374 -0.68 2.34 10.11
CA VAL A 374 0.47 2.94 10.79
C VAL A 374 0.43 4.45 10.49
N VAL A 375 -0.65 5.10 10.94
CA VAL A 375 -1.01 6.48 10.59
C VAL A 375 -1.62 7.20 11.79
N CYS A 376 -0.97 8.29 12.23
CA CYS A 376 -1.45 9.14 13.32
C CYS A 376 -2.92 9.54 13.12
N TRP A 377 -3.71 9.47 14.19
CA TRP A 377 -5.12 9.87 14.18
C TRP A 377 -6.02 9.14 13.16
N SER A 378 -5.61 7.98 12.64
CA SER A 378 -6.40 7.18 11.69
C SER A 378 -7.79 6.76 12.23
N GLY A 379 -7.92 6.68 13.56
CA GLY A 379 -9.17 6.40 14.26
C GLY A 379 -10.05 7.62 14.48
N ALA A 380 -9.54 8.83 14.24
CA ALA A 380 -10.20 10.07 14.60
C ALA A 380 -10.90 10.69 13.37
N PRO A 381 -12.21 11.00 13.45
CA PRO A 381 -12.90 11.76 12.41
C PRO A 381 -12.34 13.18 12.27
N ARG A 382 -12.74 13.88 11.23
CA ARG A 382 -12.31 15.27 11.00
C ARG A 382 -12.78 16.18 12.13
N ASP A 383 -11.86 17.01 12.64
CA ASP A 383 -12.16 18.00 13.68
C ASP A 383 -13.09 19.11 13.17
N SER A 384 -14.20 19.28 13.89
CA SER A 384 -15.24 20.28 13.61
C SER A 384 -15.17 21.52 14.52
N ALA A 385 -14.18 21.64 15.40
CA ALA A 385 -14.01 22.79 16.28
C ALA A 385 -13.78 24.11 15.51
N VAL A 386 -14.31 25.20 16.06
CA VAL A 386 -14.13 26.58 15.56
C VAL A 386 -13.73 27.50 16.72
N PRO A 387 -12.51 28.10 16.71
CA PRO A 387 -11.46 27.94 15.71
C PRO A 387 -10.83 26.53 15.75
N ARG A 388 -10.25 26.10 14.62
CA ARG A 388 -9.60 24.78 14.54
C ARG A 388 -8.32 24.76 15.38
N PRO A 389 -8.15 23.80 16.30
CA PRO A 389 -6.91 23.62 17.05
C PRO A 389 -5.81 23.05 16.14
N SER A 390 -4.55 23.22 16.56
CA SER A 390 -3.41 22.59 15.89
C SER A 390 -3.29 21.14 16.34
N ALA A 391 -3.57 20.19 15.44
CA ALA A 391 -3.43 18.75 15.71
C ALA A 391 -1.96 18.26 15.83
N ALA A 392 -0.99 19.15 15.57
CA ALA A 392 0.44 18.85 15.67
C ALA A 392 1.03 19.16 17.07
N SER A 393 0.21 19.56 18.03
CA SER A 393 0.65 19.90 19.39
C SER A 393 0.27 18.83 20.38
N ASP A 394 1.13 18.53 21.36
CA ASP A 394 0.82 17.65 22.50
C ASP A 394 -0.36 18.15 23.35
N ALA A 395 -0.71 19.44 23.22
CA ALA A 395 -1.87 20.03 23.86
C ALA A 395 -3.20 19.69 23.17
N TYR A 396 -3.17 19.05 22.00
CA TYR A 396 -4.36 18.61 21.28
C TYR A 396 -4.92 17.34 21.92
N ASP A 397 -6.12 17.43 22.49
CA ASP A 397 -6.78 16.32 23.19
C ASP A 397 -7.75 15.52 22.32
N GLY A 398 -7.71 15.75 21.00
CA GLY A 398 -8.50 15.04 20.00
C GLY A 398 -9.56 15.92 19.33
N PRO A 399 -10.18 15.42 18.25
CA PRO A 399 -11.13 16.20 17.46
C PRO A 399 -12.46 16.39 18.18
N PHE A 400 -13.05 17.58 18.02
CA PHE A 400 -14.46 17.76 18.32
C PHE A 400 -15.31 17.21 17.17
N VAL A 401 -16.13 16.20 17.46
CA VAL A 401 -17.03 15.57 16.48
C VAL A 401 -18.46 15.70 17.00
N ALA A 402 -19.25 16.56 16.36
CA ALA A 402 -20.63 16.83 16.81
C ALA A 402 -21.55 15.62 16.66
N ASP A 403 -21.37 14.83 15.60
CA ASP A 403 -22.14 13.62 15.33
C ASP A 403 -21.24 12.47 14.84
N PRO A 404 -20.77 11.61 15.76
CA PRO A 404 -19.90 10.48 15.40
C PRO A 404 -20.64 9.36 14.64
N LEU A 405 -21.98 9.40 14.57
CA LEU A 405 -22.76 8.47 13.74
C LEU A 405 -22.85 8.92 12.28
N ALA A 406 -22.64 10.21 11.99
CA ALA A 406 -22.58 10.75 10.64
C ALA A 406 -21.14 10.84 10.11
N THR A 407 -20.20 11.27 10.95
CA THR A 407 -18.80 11.52 10.57
C THR A 407 -17.88 10.47 11.20
N VAL A 408 -17.43 9.52 10.39
CA VAL A 408 -16.59 8.40 10.85
C VAL A 408 -15.10 8.66 10.61
N SER A 409 -14.27 7.77 11.13
CA SER A 409 -12.81 7.86 11.02
C SER A 409 -12.32 7.51 9.61
N MET A 410 -11.10 7.95 9.29
CA MET A 410 -10.43 7.53 8.06
C MET A 410 -10.29 6.00 8.00
N GLY A 411 -10.01 5.35 9.14
CA GLY A 411 -9.95 3.90 9.22
C GLY A 411 -11.28 3.21 8.87
N GLN A 412 -12.43 3.78 9.24
CA GLN A 412 -13.74 3.26 8.82
C GLN A 412 -13.98 3.45 7.32
N HIS A 413 -13.60 4.60 6.75
CA HIS A 413 -13.68 4.82 5.30
C HIS A 413 -12.80 3.84 4.52
N VAL A 414 -11.58 3.56 5.01
CA VAL A 414 -10.70 2.54 4.44
C VAL A 414 -11.31 1.14 4.55
N ALA A 415 -11.93 0.81 5.68
CA ALA A 415 -12.59 -0.49 5.89
C ALA A 415 -13.71 -0.70 4.85
N ASN A 416 -14.58 0.29 4.69
CA ASN A 416 -15.67 0.27 3.72
C ASN A 416 -15.13 0.17 2.28
N ALA A 417 -14.14 0.98 1.92
CA ALA A 417 -13.63 1.04 0.54
C ALA A 417 -12.86 -0.22 0.12
N THR A 418 -12.21 -0.91 1.07
CA THR A 418 -11.42 -2.12 0.80
C THR A 418 -12.18 -3.41 1.05
N GLY A 419 -13.29 -3.35 1.82
CA GLY A 419 -14.02 -4.52 2.28
C GLY A 419 -13.19 -5.38 3.25
N ARG A 420 -12.33 -4.75 4.06
CA ARG A 420 -11.41 -5.41 5.00
C ARG A 420 -11.51 -4.78 6.38
N ALA A 421 -11.21 -5.55 7.42
CA ALA A 421 -10.98 -5.00 8.75
C ALA A 421 -9.73 -4.10 8.75
N VAL A 422 -9.73 -3.10 9.63
CA VAL A 422 -8.72 -2.04 9.73
C VAL A 422 -8.34 -1.81 11.19
N ARG A 423 -7.05 -1.88 11.52
CA ARG A 423 -6.52 -1.39 12.80
C ARG A 423 -6.20 0.10 12.71
N LEU A 424 -6.61 0.86 13.72
CA LEU A 424 -6.53 2.32 13.75
C LEU A 424 -6.22 2.85 15.16
N ALA A 425 -5.73 4.11 15.22
CA ALA A 425 -5.32 4.78 16.45
C ALA A 425 -6.05 6.11 16.64
N TYR A 426 -6.54 6.39 17.86
CA TYR A 426 -7.21 7.63 18.23
C TYR A 426 -6.24 8.75 18.68
N SER A 427 -4.94 8.63 18.42
CA SER A 427 -3.91 9.63 18.76
C SER A 427 -2.74 9.55 17.78
N SER A 428 -1.73 10.39 17.99
CA SER A 428 -0.39 10.18 17.45
C SER A 428 0.12 8.80 17.88
N GLN A 429 0.81 8.14 16.96
CA GLN A 429 1.38 6.81 17.15
C GLN A 429 2.80 6.76 16.61
N GLY A 430 3.58 5.80 17.11
CA GLY A 430 4.94 5.59 16.64
C GLY A 430 5.38 4.14 16.80
N THR A 431 6.61 3.88 16.42
CA THR A 431 7.32 2.63 16.67
C THR A 431 8.41 2.87 17.70
N ARG A 432 8.89 1.78 18.31
CA ARG A 432 10.12 1.79 19.08
C ARG A 432 10.68 0.40 19.20
N SER A 433 11.99 0.35 19.41
CA SER A 433 12.71 -0.84 19.82
C SER A 433 13.39 -0.61 21.18
N ALA A 434 13.30 -1.60 22.07
CA ALA A 434 13.99 -1.60 23.36
C ALA A 434 14.36 -3.03 23.75
N ASN A 435 15.62 -3.27 24.08
CA ASN A 435 16.12 -4.59 24.51
C ASN A 435 15.77 -5.74 23.53
N GLY A 436 15.81 -5.47 22.22
CA GLY A 436 15.47 -6.45 21.18
C GLY A 436 13.98 -6.75 21.02
N GLN A 437 13.10 -6.02 21.73
CA GLN A 437 11.66 -6.06 21.53
C GLN A 437 11.22 -4.85 20.69
N TYR A 438 10.33 -5.11 19.73
CA TYR A 438 9.69 -4.11 18.90
C TYR A 438 8.25 -3.93 19.36
N GLN A 439 7.83 -2.69 19.57
CA GLN A 439 6.48 -2.37 20.03
C GLN A 439 5.95 -1.10 19.39
N ARG A 440 4.63 -0.96 19.38
CA ARG A 440 3.97 0.29 19.01
C ARG A 440 3.97 1.27 20.19
N THR A 441 3.85 2.54 19.88
CA THR A 441 3.67 3.62 20.85
C THR A 441 2.38 4.36 20.54
N LEU A 442 1.63 4.76 21.56
CA LEU A 442 0.45 5.62 21.43
C LEU A 442 0.55 6.78 22.43
N PHE A 443 0.60 8.01 21.93
CA PHE A 443 0.82 9.17 22.78
C PHE A 443 -0.43 9.51 23.60
N THR A 444 -0.24 9.81 24.90
CA THR A 444 -1.27 10.43 25.72
C THR A 444 -1.42 11.91 25.36
N ASP A 445 -2.50 12.54 25.79
CA ASP A 445 -2.56 14.01 25.75
C ASP A 445 -1.62 14.63 26.82
N ALA A 446 -1.44 15.96 26.77
CA ALA A 446 -0.65 16.72 27.74
C ALA A 446 -1.14 16.61 29.21
N ARG A 447 -2.29 15.99 29.49
CA ARG A 447 -2.80 15.71 30.84
C ARG A 447 -2.57 14.26 31.27
N GLY A 448 -1.91 13.46 30.44
CA GLY A 448 -1.69 12.03 30.67
C GLY A 448 -2.94 11.16 30.41
N ARG A 449 -3.99 11.70 29.77
CA ARG A 449 -5.16 10.90 29.38
C ARG A 449 -4.78 9.98 28.23
N ARG A 450 -5.10 8.71 28.40
CA ARG A 450 -4.81 7.66 27.42
C ARG A 450 -5.84 7.65 26.32
N HIS A 451 -5.37 7.49 25.09
CA HIS A 451 -6.19 7.20 23.92
C HIS A 451 -6.27 5.68 23.67
N ALA A 452 -6.99 5.26 22.65
CA ALA A 452 -7.17 3.85 22.33
C ALA A 452 -6.69 3.48 20.92
N TRP A 453 -6.32 2.21 20.78
CA TRP A 453 -6.38 1.52 19.50
C TRP A 453 -7.75 0.90 19.34
N ALA A 454 -8.22 0.78 18.11
CA ALA A 454 -9.45 0.06 17.82
C ALA A 454 -9.39 -0.62 16.46
N LEU A 455 -10.44 -1.42 16.21
CA LEU A 455 -10.69 -2.05 14.93
C LEU A 455 -11.92 -1.40 14.30
N ALA A 456 -11.84 -1.17 13.00
CA ALA A 456 -12.98 -0.88 12.16
C ALA A 456 -13.12 -2.01 11.14
N GLY A 457 -14.33 -2.18 10.63
CA GLY A 457 -14.63 -3.23 9.67
C GLY A 457 -15.78 -2.79 8.80
N PRO A 458 -15.93 -3.42 7.63
CA PRO A 458 -16.80 -2.91 6.60
C PRO A 458 -18.22 -2.72 7.14
N GLU A 459 -18.79 -1.55 6.90
CA GLU A 459 -20.21 -1.33 7.10
C GLU A 459 -21.02 -2.16 6.08
N PRO A 460 -22.26 -2.55 6.41
CA PRO A 460 -23.13 -3.23 5.47
C PRO A 460 -23.30 -2.42 4.18
N ASP A 461 -23.34 -3.11 3.04
CA ASP A 461 -23.74 -2.52 1.76
C ASP A 461 -25.25 -2.26 1.73
N ASP A 462 -25.76 -1.65 0.65
CA ASP A 462 -27.18 -1.28 0.53
C ASP A 462 -28.11 -2.48 0.74
N ASP A 463 -27.81 -3.64 0.12
CA ASP A 463 -28.57 -4.88 0.32
C ASP A 463 -28.50 -5.38 1.78
N GLY A 464 -27.35 -5.19 2.43
CA GLY A 464 -27.17 -5.48 3.86
C GLY A 464 -27.99 -4.56 4.75
N LEU A 465 -27.99 -3.26 4.48
CA LEU A 465 -28.80 -2.29 5.21
C LEU A 465 -30.30 -2.54 5.02
N ASP A 466 -30.74 -2.96 3.83
CA ASP A 466 -32.14 -3.29 3.58
C ASP A 466 -32.60 -4.46 4.45
N ARG A 467 -31.81 -5.54 4.51
CA ARG A 467 -32.08 -6.69 5.40
C ARG A 467 -32.11 -6.28 6.87
N LEU A 468 -31.20 -5.41 7.29
CA LEU A 468 -31.14 -4.92 8.67
C LEU A 468 -32.31 -4.00 9.00
N ALA A 469 -32.74 -3.15 8.07
CA ALA A 469 -33.89 -2.27 8.22
C ALA A 469 -35.19 -3.06 8.39
N GLU A 470 -35.38 -4.13 7.61
CA GLU A 470 -36.49 -5.07 7.76
C GLU A 470 -36.43 -5.80 9.11
N ALA A 471 -35.26 -6.36 9.46
CA ALA A 471 -35.09 -7.10 10.71
C ALA A 471 -35.33 -6.24 11.96
N ALA A 472 -34.98 -4.95 11.88
CA ALA A 472 -35.17 -3.95 12.93
C ALA A 472 -36.60 -3.38 13.00
N GLY A 473 -37.45 -3.65 12.00
CA GLY A 473 -38.79 -3.07 11.91
C GLY A 473 -38.80 -1.58 11.55
N ILE A 474 -37.76 -1.11 10.85
CA ILE A 474 -37.65 0.26 10.33
C ILE A 474 -38.37 0.39 8.99
N SER A 475 -38.21 -0.62 8.11
CA SER A 475 -38.96 -0.70 6.85
C SER A 475 -40.29 -1.44 7.07
N PRO A 476 -41.41 -0.95 6.52
CA PRO A 476 -42.67 -1.68 6.51
C PRO A 476 -42.61 -2.80 5.46
N GLY A 477 -41.96 -3.91 5.79
CA GLY A 477 -41.97 -5.19 5.06
C GLY A 477 -41.93 -5.06 3.54
N ASP A 478 -43.09 -5.19 2.88
CA ASP A 478 -43.26 -5.21 1.41
C ASP A 478 -42.92 -3.87 0.70
N ALA A 479 -42.53 -2.82 1.44
CA ALA A 479 -42.15 -1.52 0.87
C ALA A 479 -40.66 -1.46 0.53
N GLU A 480 -40.34 -0.74 -0.55
CA GLU A 480 -38.95 -0.43 -0.92
C GLU A 480 -38.27 0.37 0.20
N VAL A 481 -37.11 -0.09 0.66
CA VAL A 481 -36.30 0.61 1.66
C VAL A 481 -35.74 1.90 1.05
N THR A 482 -36.07 3.04 1.66
CA THR A 482 -35.60 4.35 1.18
C THR A 482 -34.19 4.66 1.67
N ASP A 483 -33.51 5.62 1.02
CA ASP A 483 -32.18 6.09 1.47
C ASP A 483 -32.20 6.68 2.89
N GLU A 484 -33.34 7.25 3.30
CA GLU A 484 -33.55 7.70 4.68
C GLU A 484 -33.58 6.53 5.66
N MET A 485 -34.27 5.43 5.31
CA MET A 485 -34.30 4.21 6.12
C MET A 485 -32.92 3.54 6.17
N ARG A 486 -32.18 3.48 5.07
CA ARG A 486 -30.79 2.99 5.03
C ARG A 486 -29.89 3.84 5.94
N THR A 487 -30.00 5.16 5.84
CA THR A 487 -29.25 6.10 6.68
C THR A 487 -29.57 5.91 8.17
N ALA A 488 -30.85 5.82 8.53
CA ALA A 488 -31.27 5.56 9.90
C ALA A 488 -30.73 4.23 10.42
N THR A 489 -30.84 3.16 9.63
CA THR A 489 -30.32 1.83 9.96
C THR A 489 -28.81 1.86 10.18
N LEU A 490 -28.05 2.50 9.29
CA LEU A 490 -26.60 2.62 9.42
C LEU A 490 -26.20 3.38 10.70
N ARG A 491 -26.96 4.41 11.10
CA ARG A 491 -26.72 5.11 12.37
C ARG A 491 -26.87 4.18 13.57
N LEU A 492 -27.87 3.28 13.56
CA LEU A 492 -28.07 2.30 14.63
C LEU A 492 -26.95 1.24 14.66
N VAL A 493 -26.54 0.74 13.49
CA VAL A 493 -25.39 -0.17 13.35
C VAL A 493 -24.15 0.47 13.98
N ARG A 494 -23.85 1.73 13.61
CA ARG A 494 -22.73 2.48 14.17
C ARG A 494 -22.86 2.68 15.69
N ALA A 495 -24.06 3.02 16.18
CA ALA A 495 -24.30 3.22 17.61
C ALA A 495 -24.03 1.96 18.43
N LEU A 496 -24.46 0.80 17.93
CA LEU A 496 -24.15 -0.50 18.54
C LEU A 496 -22.65 -0.78 18.50
N ARG A 497 -21.98 -0.60 17.36
CA ARG A 497 -20.52 -0.81 17.24
C ARG A 497 -19.73 0.07 18.21
N PHE A 498 -20.07 1.36 18.33
CA PHE A 498 -19.41 2.28 19.26
C PHE A 498 -19.64 1.92 20.74
N THR A 499 -20.78 1.32 21.07
CA THR A 499 -21.17 1.06 22.47
C THR A 499 -20.78 -0.34 22.95
N LEU A 500 -20.87 -1.34 22.07
CA LEU A 500 -20.73 -2.76 22.42
C LEU A 500 -19.49 -3.43 21.82
N GLY A 501 -18.76 -2.75 20.92
CA GLY A 501 -17.57 -3.29 20.26
C GLY A 501 -17.76 -3.44 18.75
N HIS A 502 -16.66 -3.40 18.01
CA HIS A 502 -16.66 -3.40 16.54
C HIS A 502 -17.27 -4.69 15.94
N ASP A 503 -17.08 -5.82 16.60
CA ASP A 503 -17.49 -7.17 16.20
C ASP A 503 -18.93 -7.53 16.63
N ILE A 504 -19.68 -6.57 17.17
CA ILE A 504 -21.04 -6.82 17.67
C ILE A 504 -21.99 -7.39 16.60
N ASP A 505 -21.72 -7.13 15.33
CA ASP A 505 -22.52 -7.62 14.20
C ASP A 505 -22.42 -9.15 14.03
N ASP A 506 -21.37 -9.79 14.55
CA ASP A 506 -21.18 -11.24 14.53
C ASP A 506 -21.87 -11.95 15.72
N ASP A 507 -22.41 -11.17 16.67
CA ASP A 507 -23.13 -11.70 17.83
C ASP A 507 -24.46 -12.33 17.40
N PRO A 508 -24.78 -13.59 17.80
CA PRO A 508 -26.05 -14.22 17.45
C PRO A 508 -27.30 -13.43 17.91
N GLY A 509 -27.18 -12.62 18.95
CA GLY A 509 -28.25 -11.74 19.46
C GLY A 509 -28.26 -10.35 18.84
N TYR A 510 -27.41 -10.08 17.85
CA TYR A 510 -27.36 -8.79 17.16
C TYR A 510 -28.72 -8.31 16.62
N PRO A 511 -29.56 -9.15 15.97
CA PRO A 511 -30.86 -8.69 15.48
C PRO A 511 -31.76 -8.12 16.58
N GLU A 512 -31.74 -8.70 17.77
CA GLU A 512 -32.50 -8.23 18.93
C GLU A 512 -31.96 -6.89 19.45
N LEU A 513 -30.64 -6.73 19.49
CA LEU A 513 -30.01 -5.46 19.88
C LEU A 513 -30.34 -4.34 18.89
N LEU A 514 -30.34 -4.64 17.59
CA LEU A 514 -30.72 -3.69 16.55
C LEU A 514 -32.18 -3.27 16.65
N ARG A 515 -33.10 -4.21 16.91
CA ARG A 515 -34.51 -3.88 17.21
C ARG A 515 -34.64 -2.99 18.43
N GLY A 516 -33.87 -3.24 19.50
CA GLY A 516 -33.85 -2.39 20.69
C GLY A 516 -33.38 -0.97 20.41
N ALA A 517 -32.31 -0.83 19.63
CA ALA A 517 -31.81 0.48 19.21
C ALA A 517 -32.81 1.21 18.30
N ALA A 518 -33.46 0.48 17.38
CA ALA A 518 -34.52 1.01 16.53
C ALA A 518 -35.73 1.47 17.34
N ALA A 519 -36.12 0.72 18.38
CA ALA A 519 -37.20 1.12 19.28
C ALA A 519 -36.88 2.45 19.99
N ILE A 520 -35.65 2.67 20.44
CA ILE A 520 -35.23 3.95 21.03
C ILE A 520 -35.32 5.09 20.01
N ASP A 521 -34.86 4.89 18.78
CA ASP A 521 -34.98 5.89 17.69
C ASP A 521 -36.45 6.17 17.33
N GLN A 522 -37.32 5.15 17.35
CA GLN A 522 -38.74 5.31 17.09
C GLN A 522 -39.47 6.06 18.22
N MET A 523 -39.16 5.76 19.48
CA MET A 523 -39.66 6.50 20.63
C MET A 523 -39.16 7.95 20.61
N TRP A 524 -37.90 8.20 20.21
CA TRP A 524 -37.35 9.55 20.03
C TRP A 524 -38.16 10.36 19.01
N ARG A 525 -38.46 9.77 17.85
CA ARG A 525 -39.24 10.44 16.80
C ARG A 525 -40.72 10.61 17.13
N SER A 526 -41.26 9.77 18.01
CA SER A 526 -42.66 9.82 18.43
C SER A 526 -42.90 10.86 19.53
N ASP A 527 -41.83 11.31 20.18
CA ASP A 527 -41.90 12.27 21.29
C ASP A 527 -41.83 13.71 20.77
N ASN A 528 -42.96 14.42 20.87
CA ASN A 528 -43.10 15.78 20.35
C ASN A 528 -42.18 16.79 21.05
N ASP A 529 -41.73 16.51 22.28
CA ASP A 529 -40.79 17.38 22.99
C ASP A 529 -39.42 17.45 22.27
N PHE A 530 -39.14 16.48 21.40
CA PHE A 530 -37.90 16.37 20.62
C PHE A 530 -38.09 16.60 19.11
N ALA A 531 -39.25 17.09 18.67
CA ALA A 531 -39.55 17.29 17.25
C ALA A 531 -38.49 18.12 16.48
N ASP A 532 -37.86 19.10 17.16
CA ASP A 532 -36.81 19.97 16.61
C ASP A 532 -35.38 19.56 17.00
N ALA A 533 -35.21 18.46 17.74
CA ALA A 533 -33.92 18.07 18.32
C ALA A 533 -32.99 17.31 17.37
N GLY A 534 -33.44 17.06 16.13
CA GLY A 534 -32.63 16.45 15.07
C GLY A 534 -32.63 14.92 15.09
N PRO A 535 -31.68 14.29 14.37
CA PRO A 535 -31.64 12.84 14.22
C PRO A 535 -31.19 12.16 15.52
N PHE A 536 -31.46 10.85 15.64
CA PHE A 536 -30.93 10.02 16.71
C PHE A 536 -29.40 10.09 16.77
N THR A 537 -28.82 10.41 17.93
CA THR A 537 -27.38 10.58 18.15
C THR A 537 -26.81 9.54 19.12
N LEU A 538 -25.48 9.38 19.11
CA LEU A 538 -24.80 8.49 20.05
C LEU A 538 -24.94 8.96 21.51
N ASP A 539 -24.91 10.28 21.75
CA ASP A 539 -25.11 10.86 23.09
C ASP A 539 -26.54 10.60 23.60
N LEU A 540 -27.56 10.76 22.75
CA LEU A 540 -28.93 10.38 23.08
C LEU A 540 -29.01 8.90 23.48
N PHE A 541 -28.43 8.02 22.68
CA PHE A 541 -28.43 6.58 22.94
C PHE A 541 -27.82 6.25 24.31
N HIS A 542 -26.64 6.78 24.60
CA HIS A 542 -25.97 6.57 25.89
C HIS A 542 -26.74 7.16 27.07
N ARG A 543 -27.40 8.32 26.90
CA ARG A 543 -28.23 8.92 27.95
C ARG A 543 -29.48 8.10 28.25
N VAL A 544 -30.17 7.59 27.23
CA VAL A 544 -31.32 6.69 27.41
C VAL A 544 -30.91 5.43 28.15
N ILE A 545 -29.79 4.81 27.75
CA ILE A 545 -29.24 3.63 28.45
C ILE A 545 -28.93 3.96 29.91
N ALA A 546 -28.21 5.05 30.17
CA ALA A 546 -27.78 5.41 31.51
C ALA A 546 -28.95 5.85 32.43
N ALA A 547 -30.03 6.38 31.86
CA ALA A 547 -31.21 6.79 32.61
C ALA A 547 -32.10 5.59 33.02
N HIS A 548 -32.11 4.51 32.22
CA HIS A 548 -32.99 3.38 32.43
C HIS A 548 -32.67 2.59 33.72
N PRO A 549 -33.67 2.10 34.49
CA PRO A 549 -33.45 1.37 35.75
C PRO A 549 -32.51 0.15 35.65
N GLU A 550 -32.50 -0.55 34.51
CA GLU A 550 -31.59 -1.68 34.25
C GLU A 550 -30.09 -1.31 34.27
N ALA A 551 -29.78 -0.02 34.13
CA ALA A 551 -28.44 0.54 34.21
C ALA A 551 -28.14 1.22 35.56
N ALA A 552 -29.00 1.07 36.58
CA ALA A 552 -28.81 1.70 37.89
C ALA A 552 -27.48 1.32 38.59
N ALA A 553 -26.91 0.16 38.25
CA ALA A 553 -25.60 -0.30 38.74
C ALA A 553 -24.41 0.14 37.84
N GLY A 554 -24.68 0.85 36.75
CA GLY A 554 -23.71 1.27 35.73
C GLY A 554 -24.16 0.88 34.31
N ALA A 555 -23.87 1.74 33.33
CA ALA A 555 -24.17 1.52 31.92
C ALA A 555 -23.03 0.74 31.21
N ASP A 556 -22.80 -0.50 31.62
CA ASP A 556 -21.85 -1.39 30.95
C ASP A 556 -22.50 -2.13 29.74
N GLY A 557 -21.72 -2.97 29.05
CA GLY A 557 -22.23 -3.72 27.91
C GLY A 557 -23.36 -4.70 28.25
N ALA A 558 -23.38 -5.26 29.47
CA ALA A 558 -24.45 -6.16 29.90
C ALA A 558 -25.73 -5.38 30.22
N ALA A 559 -25.61 -4.24 30.90
CA ALA A 559 -26.72 -3.32 31.13
C ALA A 559 -27.30 -2.81 29.81
N THR A 560 -26.44 -2.39 28.88
CA THR A 560 -26.85 -1.95 27.54
C THR A 560 -27.69 -3.02 26.85
N ARG A 561 -27.24 -4.28 26.83
CA ARG A 561 -28.00 -5.40 26.23
C ARG A 561 -29.37 -5.60 26.88
N ARG A 562 -29.49 -5.47 28.21
CA ARG A 562 -30.78 -5.56 28.91
C ARG A 562 -31.70 -4.39 28.56
N VAL A 563 -31.20 -3.15 28.57
CA VAL A 563 -31.97 -1.96 28.19
C VAL A 563 -32.50 -2.09 26.76
N LEU A 564 -31.69 -2.55 25.81
CA LEU A 564 -32.12 -2.74 24.43
C LEU A 564 -33.20 -3.81 24.29
N ALA A 565 -33.11 -4.90 25.06
CA ALA A 565 -34.15 -5.92 25.09
C ALA A 565 -35.48 -5.35 25.62
N GLU A 566 -35.43 -4.57 26.70
CA GLU A 566 -36.61 -3.88 27.27
C GLU A 566 -37.18 -2.85 26.30
N ALA A 567 -36.34 -2.07 25.60
CA ALA A 567 -36.80 -1.10 24.61
C ALA A 567 -37.59 -1.77 23.48
N ALA A 568 -37.09 -2.90 22.97
CA ALA A 568 -37.78 -3.68 21.96
C ALA A 568 -39.11 -4.26 22.47
N GLU A 569 -39.18 -4.68 23.73
CA GLU A 569 -40.44 -5.15 24.34
C GLU A 569 -41.44 -4.01 24.55
N HIS A 570 -40.98 -2.88 25.08
CA HIS A 570 -41.78 -1.69 25.33
C HIS A 570 -42.44 -1.21 24.03
N TRP A 571 -41.67 -1.01 22.96
CA TRP A 571 -42.19 -0.54 21.69
C TRP A 571 -43.19 -1.51 21.04
N ARG A 572 -42.97 -2.83 21.17
CA ARG A 572 -43.95 -3.84 20.71
C ARG A 572 -45.28 -3.74 21.44
N ARG A 573 -45.25 -3.37 22.72
CA ARG A 573 -46.45 -3.30 23.57
C ARG A 573 -47.16 -1.96 23.47
N TYR A 574 -46.40 -0.88 23.27
CA TYR A 574 -46.87 0.50 23.23
C TYR A 574 -46.29 1.26 22.03
N PRO A 575 -46.67 0.89 20.79
CA PRO A 575 -46.16 1.55 19.60
C PRO A 575 -46.62 3.01 19.54
N GLY A 576 -45.69 3.93 19.34
CA GLY A 576 -45.93 5.38 19.30
C GLY A 576 -45.74 6.09 20.65
N ASP A 577 -45.42 5.37 21.72
CA ASP A 577 -45.03 5.99 22.99
C ASP A 577 -43.71 6.77 22.83
N GLY A 578 -43.62 7.89 23.54
CA GLY A 578 -42.40 8.72 23.58
C GLY A 578 -41.36 8.19 24.54
N LEU A 579 -40.11 8.65 24.39
CA LEU A 579 -38.98 8.18 25.22
C LEU A 579 -39.20 8.38 26.72
N ILE A 580 -39.90 9.43 27.12
CA ILE A 580 -40.14 9.72 28.55
C ILE A 580 -40.94 8.63 29.26
N ALA A 581 -41.70 7.81 28.54
CA ALA A 581 -42.44 6.68 29.10
C ALA A 581 -41.55 5.44 29.32
N PHE A 582 -40.36 5.41 28.72
CA PHE A 582 -39.43 4.29 28.76
C PHE A 582 -38.32 4.46 29.80
N VAL A 583 -37.82 5.68 30.03
CA VAL A 583 -36.67 5.95 30.93
C VAL A 583 -37.04 6.17 32.39
#